data_AF-A0A1B6JG29-F1
#
_entry.id   AF-A0A1B6JG29-F1
#
_cell.length_a   1.000
_cell.length_b   1.000
_cell.length_c   1.000
_cell.angle_alpha   90.00
_cell.angle_beta   90.00
_cell.angle_gamma   90.00
#
_symmetry.space_group_name_H-M   'P 1'
#
loop_
_entity.id
_entity.type
_entity.pdbx_description
1 polymer ?
#
loop_
_entity_poly.entity_id
_entity_poly.type
_entity_poly.pdbx_seq_one_letter_code
_entity_poly.pdbx_strand_id
1 'polypeptide(L)'
;AAASNKLAQYESAIQDCKTALKYDPSYSKAYGRLGLAYASLNQHQEAIGYYKKAVDLEPGNESYKANLKLAEDTLTNSTAPPPTITGPIPFQNVDLATIFTNPNLLNMASQMLANPSMQSMMSNILSGNLNQEGPVGIDVLLQASQQLAQQMENENPALVEELRRHMGGGDQAGPEDGPPGPPGPPGPPGPPGPPGPPNPPKDESNTGS
;
A
#
# COMPACT_ATOMS: atom_id res chain seq x y z
N ALA A 1 -11.70 36.07 -14.53
CA ALA A 1 -12.81 36.69 -13.76
C ALA A 1 -13.62 35.68 -12.92
N ALA A 2 -14.03 34.52 -13.46
CA ALA A 2 -14.88 33.56 -12.74
C ALA A 2 -14.23 32.89 -11.51
N ALA A 3 -12.94 32.53 -11.57
CA ALA A 3 -12.21 31.91 -10.44
C ALA A 3 -12.07 32.88 -9.25
N SER A 4 -11.73 34.15 -9.52
CA SER A 4 -11.61 35.20 -8.50
C SER A 4 -12.94 35.46 -7.77
N ASN A 5 -14.07 35.37 -8.49
CA ASN A 5 -15.39 35.57 -7.91
C ASN A 5 -15.74 34.45 -6.93
N LYS A 6 -15.48 33.19 -7.30
CA LYS A 6 -15.72 32.04 -6.41
C LYS A 6 -14.86 32.10 -5.13
N LEU A 7 -13.58 32.43 -5.25
CA LEU A 7 -12.69 32.58 -4.08
C LEU A 7 -13.21 33.65 -3.11
N ALA A 8 -13.58 34.83 -3.63
CA ALA A 8 -14.14 35.91 -2.81
C ALA A 8 -15.47 35.50 -2.14
N GLN A 9 -16.30 34.70 -2.81
CA GLN A 9 -17.53 34.17 -2.23
C GLN A 9 -17.26 33.20 -1.07
N TYR A 10 -16.25 32.33 -1.19
CA TYR A 10 -15.90 31.41 -0.10
C TYR A 10 -15.32 32.15 1.10
N GLU A 11 -14.47 33.16 0.90
CA GLU A 11 -13.94 34.00 1.98
C GLU A 11 -15.07 34.77 2.70
N SER A 12 -16.01 35.36 1.96
CA SER A 12 -17.19 36.01 2.54
C SER A 12 -18.04 35.02 3.33
N ALA A 13 -18.30 33.83 2.77
CA ALA A 13 -19.05 32.79 3.46
C ALA A 13 -18.39 32.34 4.77
N ILE A 14 -17.05 32.32 4.82
CA ILE A 14 -16.32 32.02 6.06
C ILE A 14 -16.57 33.09 7.12
N GLN A 15 -16.52 34.37 6.76
CA GLN A 15 -16.76 35.48 7.71
C GLN A 15 -18.19 35.45 8.25
N ASP A 16 -19.18 35.22 7.37
CA ASP A 16 -20.59 35.13 7.74
C ASP A 16 -20.83 33.96 8.70
N CYS A 17 -20.28 32.78 8.38
CA CYS A 17 -20.44 31.60 9.22
C CYS A 17 -19.71 31.73 10.56
N LYS A 18 -18.51 32.34 10.60
CA LYS A 18 -17.82 32.62 11.87
C LYS A 18 -18.61 33.59 12.73
N THR A 19 -19.24 34.58 12.12
CA THR A 19 -20.12 35.53 12.84
C THR A 19 -21.34 34.80 13.38
N ALA A 20 -21.99 33.94 12.59
CA ALA A 20 -23.10 33.12 13.06
C ALA A 20 -22.71 32.25 14.26
N LEU A 21 -21.52 31.64 14.24
CA LEU A 21 -21.00 30.81 15.35
C LEU A 21 -20.64 31.61 16.60
N LYS A 22 -20.40 32.93 16.51
CA LYS A 22 -20.26 33.79 17.69
C LYS A 22 -21.58 33.98 18.42
N TYR A 23 -22.70 33.99 17.69
CA TYR A 23 -24.03 34.12 18.27
C TYR A 23 -24.62 32.78 18.71
N ASP A 24 -24.40 31.73 17.90
CA ASP A 24 -24.82 30.37 18.21
C ASP A 24 -23.68 29.37 17.93
N PRO A 25 -22.90 29.02 18.98
CA PRO A 25 -21.84 28.03 18.89
C PRO A 25 -22.33 26.61 18.61
N SER A 26 -23.64 26.34 18.66
CA SER A 26 -24.25 25.03 18.36
C SER A 26 -24.83 24.95 16.95
N TYR A 27 -24.62 25.97 16.13
CA TYR A 27 -25.22 26.04 14.79
C TYR A 27 -24.50 25.13 13.78
N SER A 28 -24.92 23.86 13.75
CA SER A 28 -24.40 22.79 12.87
C SER A 28 -24.27 23.20 11.39
N LYS A 29 -25.26 23.91 10.85
CA LYS A 29 -25.25 24.38 9.44
C LYS A 29 -24.13 25.36 9.15
N ALA A 30 -23.76 26.21 10.11
CA ALA A 30 -22.61 27.11 9.94
C ALA A 30 -21.29 26.33 9.92
N TYR A 31 -21.15 25.30 10.76
CA TYR A 31 -20.00 24.39 10.70
C TYR A 31 -19.90 23.64 9.37
N GLY A 32 -21.01 23.10 8.87
CA GLY A 32 -21.03 22.42 7.56
C GLY A 32 -20.68 23.36 6.40
N ARG A 33 -21.12 24.62 6.45
CA ARG A 33 -20.76 25.64 5.44
C ARG A 33 -19.31 26.08 5.53
N LEU A 34 -18.74 26.20 6.74
CA LEU A 34 -17.32 26.45 6.93
C LEU A 34 -16.49 25.32 6.32
N GLY A 35 -16.84 24.06 6.64
CA GLY A 35 -16.18 22.90 6.05
C GLY A 35 -16.14 22.96 4.53
N LEU A 36 -17.28 23.31 3.90
CA LEU A 36 -17.38 23.41 2.44
C LEU A 36 -16.54 24.56 1.86
N ALA A 37 -16.57 25.72 2.49
CA ALA A 37 -15.79 26.86 2.04
C ALA A 37 -14.28 26.58 2.14
N TYR A 38 -13.82 26.00 3.26
CA TYR A 38 -12.42 25.61 3.45
C TYR A 38 -12.00 24.51 2.47
N ALA A 39 -12.84 23.51 2.22
CA ALA A 39 -12.57 22.47 1.21
C ALA A 39 -12.45 23.07 -0.20
N SER A 40 -13.29 24.06 -0.54
CA SER A 40 -13.25 24.76 -1.83
C SER A 40 -12.01 25.65 -1.99
N LEU A 41 -11.35 26.00 -0.89
CA LEU A 41 -10.07 26.72 -0.85
C LEU A 41 -8.86 25.77 -0.79
N ASN A 42 -9.06 24.46 -0.97
CA ASN A 42 -8.06 23.39 -0.81
C ASN A 42 -7.46 23.28 0.61
N GLN A 43 -8.12 23.88 1.61
CA GLN A 43 -7.75 23.81 3.02
C GLN A 43 -8.47 22.62 3.68
N HIS A 44 -8.14 21.41 3.22
CA HIS A 44 -8.85 20.19 3.61
C HIS A 44 -8.69 19.85 5.10
N GLN A 45 -7.54 20.16 5.71
CA GLN A 45 -7.27 19.94 7.13
C GLN A 45 -8.27 20.72 8.01
N GLU A 46 -8.43 22.03 7.74
CA GLU A 46 -9.42 22.87 8.43
C GLU A 46 -10.86 22.42 8.13
N ALA A 47 -11.14 22.04 6.87
CA ALA A 47 -12.46 21.56 6.46
C ALA A 47 -12.91 20.34 7.29
N ILE A 48 -12.02 19.37 7.49
CA ILE A 48 -12.27 18.16 8.30
C ILE A 48 -12.66 18.55 9.73
N GLY A 49 -11.95 19.50 10.34
CA GLY A 49 -12.24 19.95 11.70
C GLY A 49 -13.66 20.51 11.83
N TYR A 50 -14.08 21.34 10.88
CA TYR A 50 -15.43 21.91 10.86
C TYR A 50 -16.51 20.88 10.53
N TYR A 51 -16.26 19.95 9.60
CA TYR A 51 -17.20 18.87 9.32
C TYR A 51 -17.38 17.92 10.50
N LYS A 52 -16.31 17.59 11.24
CA LYS A 52 -16.40 16.79 12.47
C LYS A 52 -17.33 17.44 13.49
N LYS A 53 -17.19 18.76 13.72
CA LYS A 53 -18.10 19.51 14.60
C LYS A 53 -19.55 19.50 14.09
N ALA A 54 -19.77 19.61 12.79
CA ALA A 54 -21.11 19.51 12.22
C ALA A 54 -21.73 18.12 12.43
N VAL A 55 -20.95 17.04 12.28
CA VAL A 55 -21.38 15.66 12.54
C VAL A 55 -21.63 15.41 14.03
N ASP A 56 -20.80 15.97 14.92
CA ASP A 56 -20.99 15.86 16.37
C ASP A 56 -22.32 16.48 16.81
N LEU A 57 -22.71 17.61 16.20
CA LEU A 57 -23.96 18.32 16.50
C LEU A 57 -25.18 17.67 15.85
N GLU A 58 -25.05 17.20 14.61
CA GLU A 58 -26.11 16.52 13.86
C GLU A 58 -25.62 15.19 13.26
N PRO A 59 -25.51 14.12 14.06
CA PRO A 59 -24.98 12.84 13.60
C PRO A 59 -25.91 12.13 12.61
N GLY A 60 -27.17 12.55 12.48
CA GLY A 60 -28.11 12.05 11.48
C GLY A 60 -27.94 12.66 10.09
N ASN A 61 -27.12 13.71 9.95
CA ASN A 61 -26.97 14.39 8.67
C ASN A 61 -25.94 13.68 7.77
N GLU A 62 -26.44 12.96 6.77
CA GLU A 62 -25.62 12.20 5.83
C GLU A 62 -24.72 13.09 4.97
N SER A 63 -25.16 14.33 4.68
CA SER A 63 -24.36 15.28 3.89
C SER A 63 -23.07 15.68 4.61
N TYR A 64 -23.13 15.86 5.95
CA TYR A 64 -21.92 16.18 6.72
C TYR A 64 -20.93 15.02 6.74
N LYS A 65 -21.43 13.78 6.86
CA LYS A 65 -20.58 12.58 6.81
C LYS A 65 -19.95 12.39 5.43
N ALA A 66 -20.74 12.57 4.37
CA ALA A 66 -20.26 12.45 3.00
C ALA A 66 -19.17 13.49 2.70
N ASN A 67 -19.38 14.75 3.09
CA ASN A 67 -18.40 15.81 2.89
C ASN A 67 -17.16 15.66 3.76
N LEU A 68 -17.31 15.18 5.01
CA LEU A 68 -16.19 14.82 5.87
C LEU A 68 -15.32 13.76 5.20
N LYS A 69 -15.94 12.66 4.77
CA LYS A 69 -15.24 11.56 4.10
C LYS A 69 -14.53 12.05 2.84
N LEU A 70 -15.20 12.85 2.01
CA LEU A 70 -14.59 13.43 0.81
C LEU A 70 -13.36 14.29 1.14
N ALA A 71 -13.45 15.10 2.20
CA ALA A 71 -12.32 15.93 2.62
C ALA A 71 -11.16 15.09 3.17
N GLU A 72 -11.45 14.02 3.91
CA GLU A 72 -10.45 13.05 4.39
C GLU A 72 -9.80 12.31 3.20
N ASP A 73 -10.59 11.79 2.26
CA ASP A 73 -10.08 11.11 1.05
C ASP A 73 -9.22 12.05 0.20
N THR A 74 -9.65 13.31 0.01
CA THR A 74 -8.89 14.30 -0.76
C THR A 74 -7.58 14.68 -0.08
N LEU A 75 -7.59 14.84 1.25
CA LEU A 75 -6.38 15.06 2.02
C LEU A 75 -5.46 13.85 1.88
N THR A 76 -5.97 12.63 2.06
CA THR A 76 -5.18 11.38 2.00
C THR A 76 -4.60 11.12 0.62
N ASN A 77 -5.33 11.46 -0.46
CA ASN A 77 -4.84 11.37 -1.83
C ASN A 77 -3.84 12.49 -2.17
N SER A 78 -3.96 13.67 -1.56
CA SER A 78 -3.01 14.78 -1.71
C SER A 78 -1.76 14.62 -0.84
N THR A 79 -1.88 13.88 0.26
CA THR A 79 -0.79 13.52 1.19
C THR A 79 -0.37 12.07 1.04
N ALA A 80 -0.83 11.38 0.00
CA ALA A 80 -0.34 10.06 -0.31
C ALA A 80 1.17 10.22 -0.52
N PRO A 81 2.02 9.55 0.26
CA PRO A 81 3.41 9.41 -0.17
C PRO A 81 3.34 8.86 -1.61
N PRO A 82 4.18 9.34 -2.54
CA PRO A 82 4.24 8.75 -3.88
C PRO A 82 4.30 7.24 -3.69
N PRO A 83 3.56 6.45 -4.50
CA PRO A 83 3.37 5.02 -4.26
C PRO A 83 4.71 4.41 -3.90
N THR A 84 4.86 4.02 -2.63
CA THR A 84 6.07 3.39 -2.14
C THR A 84 6.01 1.99 -2.73
N ILE A 85 6.68 1.81 -3.87
CA ILE A 85 6.90 0.49 -4.45
C ILE A 85 7.83 -0.26 -3.49
N THR A 86 7.26 -0.88 -2.46
CA THR A 86 7.98 -1.79 -1.57
C THR A 86 8.35 -3.03 -2.37
N GLY A 87 9.52 -2.95 -3.00
CA GLY A 87 10.21 -4.00 -3.72
C GLY A 87 11.70 -3.63 -3.76
N PRO A 88 12.62 -4.58 -4.00
CA PRO A 88 14.05 -4.33 -3.97
C PRO A 88 14.46 -3.53 -5.21
N ILE A 89 14.21 -2.22 -5.22
CA ILE A 89 14.64 -1.29 -6.27
C ILE A 89 15.59 -0.27 -5.62
N PRO A 90 16.85 -0.15 -6.09
CA PRO A 90 17.90 0.64 -5.43
C PRO A 90 17.73 2.17 -5.48
N PHE A 91 16.59 2.70 -5.94
CA PHE A 91 16.39 4.14 -6.19
C PHE A 91 15.37 4.81 -5.27
N GLN A 92 14.86 4.11 -4.26
CA GLN A 92 13.69 4.55 -3.51
C GLN A 92 13.91 5.76 -2.58
N ASN A 93 15.15 6.23 -2.42
CA ASN A 93 15.48 7.29 -1.46
C ASN A 93 15.97 8.61 -2.08
N VAL A 94 15.82 8.80 -3.40
CA VAL A 94 16.25 10.06 -4.04
C VAL A 94 15.02 10.92 -4.34
N ASP A 95 14.74 11.87 -3.45
CA ASP A 95 13.72 12.89 -3.62
C ASP A 95 14.11 13.82 -4.80
N LEU A 96 13.23 14.00 -5.79
CA LEU A 96 13.46 14.90 -6.92
C LEU A 96 13.84 16.32 -6.49
N ALA A 97 13.30 16.82 -5.36
CA ALA A 97 13.64 18.13 -4.81
C ALA A 97 15.12 18.20 -4.35
N THR A 98 15.68 17.09 -3.87
CA THR A 98 17.10 16.99 -3.48
C THR A 98 18.06 16.89 -4.67
N ILE A 99 17.59 16.40 -5.83
CA ILE A 99 18.39 16.39 -7.07
C ILE A 99 18.61 17.81 -7.60
N PHE A 100 17.58 18.67 -7.54
CA PHE A 100 17.69 20.05 -8.02
C PHE A 100 18.50 20.97 -7.12
N THR A 101 18.61 20.64 -5.82
CA THR A 101 19.36 21.45 -4.85
C THR A 101 20.78 20.95 -4.59
N ASN A 102 21.15 19.76 -5.09
CA ASN A 102 22.47 19.19 -4.89
C ASN A 102 23.22 18.97 -6.23
N PRO A 103 24.30 19.73 -6.49
CA PRO A 103 25.02 19.68 -7.77
C PRO A 103 25.68 18.33 -8.06
N ASN A 104 26.01 17.54 -7.04
CA ASN A 104 26.60 16.21 -7.24
C ASN A 104 25.53 15.18 -7.66
N LEU A 105 24.34 15.29 -7.08
CA LEU A 105 23.18 14.47 -7.47
C LEU A 105 22.68 14.85 -8.86
N LEU A 106 22.71 16.13 -9.22
CA LEU A 106 22.38 16.58 -10.58
C LEU A 106 23.34 15.99 -11.63
N ASN A 107 24.63 15.95 -11.33
CA ASN A 107 25.63 15.32 -12.21
C ASN A 107 25.43 13.79 -12.30
N MET A 108 25.13 13.13 -11.18
CA MET A 108 24.83 11.70 -11.15
C MET A 108 23.54 11.37 -11.93
N ALA A 109 22.48 12.16 -11.74
CA ALA A 109 21.22 12.03 -12.49
C ALA A 109 21.42 12.29 -13.98
N SER A 110 22.25 13.27 -14.35
CA SER A 110 22.60 13.56 -15.75
C SER A 110 23.40 12.42 -16.38
N GLN A 111 24.31 11.80 -15.62
CA GLN A 111 25.11 10.66 -16.08
C GLN A 111 24.26 9.40 -16.22
N MET A 112 23.31 9.21 -15.31
CA MET A 112 22.29 8.18 -15.44
C MET A 112 21.43 8.43 -16.69
N LEU A 113 20.91 9.64 -16.90
CA LEU A 113 20.11 9.98 -18.11
C LEU A 113 20.92 9.89 -19.41
N ALA A 114 22.25 10.03 -19.33
CA ALA A 114 23.14 9.78 -20.45
C ALA A 114 23.36 8.28 -20.73
N ASN A 115 22.89 7.39 -19.85
CA ASN A 115 23.01 5.95 -20.02
C ASN A 115 22.01 5.43 -21.08
N PRO A 116 22.48 4.82 -22.19
CA PRO A 116 21.61 4.38 -23.29
C PRO A 116 20.49 3.45 -22.86
N SER A 117 20.77 2.54 -21.92
CA SER A 117 19.80 1.58 -21.38
C SER A 117 18.64 2.28 -20.66
N MET A 118 18.93 3.36 -19.93
CA MET A 118 17.89 4.11 -19.23
C MET A 118 17.13 5.04 -20.16
N GLN A 119 17.76 5.53 -21.24
CA GLN A 119 17.03 6.25 -22.30
C GLN A 119 16.00 5.34 -22.98
N SER A 120 16.34 4.07 -23.27
CA SER A 120 15.39 3.09 -23.82
C SER A 120 14.23 2.79 -22.87
N MET A 121 14.53 2.68 -21.57
CA MET A 121 13.51 2.53 -20.53
C MET A 121 12.57 3.75 -20.48
N MET A 122 13.13 4.96 -20.46
CA MET A 122 12.37 6.20 -20.37
C MET A 122 11.55 6.47 -21.64
N SER A 123 12.08 6.14 -22.82
CA SER A 123 11.32 6.19 -24.07
C SER A 123 10.17 5.20 -24.10
N ASN A 124 10.31 4.01 -23.49
CA ASN A 124 9.21 3.04 -23.39
C ASN A 124 8.14 3.49 -22.37
N ILE A 125 8.53 4.22 -21.32
CA ILE A 125 7.61 4.82 -20.35
C ILE A 125 6.87 6.01 -20.97
N LEU A 126 7.57 6.88 -21.71
CA LEU A 126 7.00 8.06 -22.38
C LEU A 126 6.20 7.70 -23.65
N SER A 127 6.61 6.66 -24.36
CA SER A 127 5.90 6.08 -25.52
C SER A 127 4.81 5.10 -25.10
N GLY A 128 4.75 4.72 -23.82
CA GLY A 128 3.64 3.98 -23.22
C GLY A 128 2.40 4.85 -23.29
N ASN A 129 1.50 4.49 -24.21
CA ASN A 129 0.23 5.15 -24.49
C ASN A 129 -0.44 5.67 -23.20
N LEU A 130 -0.31 6.97 -22.94
CA LEU A 130 -0.84 7.71 -21.76
C LEU A 130 -2.38 7.70 -21.65
N ASN A 131 -3.05 6.86 -22.44
CA ASN A 131 -4.51 6.73 -22.48
C ASN A 131 -5.05 5.61 -21.58
N GLN A 132 -4.22 4.96 -20.77
CA GLN A 132 -4.71 4.12 -19.68
C GLN A 132 -4.16 4.60 -18.34
N GLU A 133 -5.08 5.09 -17.52
CA GLU A 133 -4.92 5.55 -16.13
C GLU A 133 -4.59 4.37 -15.17
N GLY A 134 -3.62 3.53 -15.51
CA GLY A 134 -3.18 2.40 -14.70
C GLY A 134 -1.75 2.59 -14.15
N PRO A 135 -1.40 1.92 -13.03
CA PRO A 135 -0.02 1.91 -12.53
C PRO A 135 0.92 1.41 -13.63
N VAL A 136 2.09 2.07 -13.75
CA VAL A 136 3.16 1.78 -14.72
C VAL A 136 3.20 0.28 -15.04
N GLY A 137 2.87 -0.06 -16.29
CA GLY A 137 2.53 -1.43 -16.68
C GLY A 137 3.56 -2.45 -16.21
N ILE A 138 3.07 -3.49 -15.53
CA ILE A 138 3.87 -4.63 -15.02
C ILE A 138 4.75 -5.22 -16.13
N ASP A 139 4.31 -5.15 -17.39
CA ASP A 139 5.09 -5.54 -18.58
C ASP A 139 6.38 -4.73 -18.78
N VAL A 140 6.36 -3.42 -18.51
CA VAL A 140 7.55 -2.54 -18.60
C VAL A 140 8.56 -2.93 -17.53
N LEU A 141 8.06 -3.21 -16.32
CA LEU A 141 8.90 -3.68 -15.22
C LEU A 141 9.47 -5.08 -15.51
N LEU A 142 8.68 -5.97 -16.11
CA LEU A 142 9.10 -7.32 -16.49
C LEU A 142 10.16 -7.30 -17.60
N GLN A 143 10.02 -6.39 -18.56
CA GLN A 143 11.00 -6.26 -19.64
C GLN A 143 12.31 -5.63 -19.14
N ALA A 144 12.22 -4.68 -18.23
CA ALA A 144 13.38 -4.11 -17.55
C ALA A 144 14.10 -5.14 -16.69
N SER A 145 13.36 -5.99 -15.95
CA SER A 145 13.96 -7.05 -15.15
C SER A 145 14.67 -8.09 -16.02
N GLN A 146 14.14 -8.43 -17.19
CA GLN A 146 14.82 -9.29 -18.15
C GLN A 146 16.11 -8.67 -18.70
N GLN A 147 16.10 -7.38 -19.07
CA GLN A 147 17.30 -6.71 -19.56
C GLN A 147 18.36 -6.55 -18.47
N LEU A 148 17.93 -6.23 -17.24
CA LEU A 148 18.83 -6.17 -16.10
C LEU A 148 19.43 -7.54 -15.78
N ALA A 149 18.64 -8.62 -15.86
CA ALA A 149 19.15 -9.98 -15.69
C ALA A 149 20.24 -10.31 -16.71
N GLN A 150 20.05 -9.95 -17.99
CA GLN A 150 21.06 -10.15 -19.04
C GLN A 150 22.33 -9.33 -18.81
N GLN A 151 22.20 -8.11 -18.29
CA GLN A 151 23.34 -7.28 -17.93
C GLN A 151 24.09 -7.87 -16.72
N MET A 152 23.38 -8.32 -15.69
CA MET A 152 23.96 -8.96 -14.51
C MET A 152 24.68 -10.27 -14.86
N GLU A 153 24.19 -11.03 -15.84
CA GLU A 153 24.82 -12.25 -16.33
C GLU A 153 26.19 -11.98 -16.98
N ASN A 154 26.33 -10.84 -17.65
CA ASN A 154 27.58 -10.42 -18.27
C ASN A 154 28.56 -9.77 -17.28
N GLU A 155 28.07 -8.98 -16.32
CA GLU A 155 28.93 -8.23 -15.41
C GLU A 155 29.34 -9.02 -14.16
N ASN A 156 28.49 -9.92 -13.66
CA ASN A 156 28.79 -10.66 -12.43
C ASN A 156 28.12 -12.05 -12.38
N PRO A 157 28.68 -13.06 -13.06
CA PRO A 157 28.09 -14.39 -13.15
C PRO A 157 27.99 -15.11 -11.80
N ALA A 158 28.83 -14.77 -10.81
CA ALA A 158 28.78 -15.36 -9.46
C ALA A 158 27.53 -14.93 -8.67
N LEU A 159 27.11 -13.67 -8.82
CA LEU A 159 25.90 -13.14 -8.18
C LEU A 159 24.62 -13.72 -8.80
N VAL A 160 24.64 -13.98 -10.12
CA VAL A 160 23.52 -14.62 -10.82
C VAL A 160 23.35 -16.07 -10.40
N GLU A 161 24.44 -16.81 -10.21
CA GLU A 161 24.40 -18.19 -9.72
C GLU A 161 23.87 -18.27 -8.28
N GLU A 162 24.19 -17.29 -7.44
CA GLU A 162 23.66 -17.18 -6.08
C GLU A 162 22.17 -16.83 -6.06
N LEU A 163 21.73 -15.92 -6.93
CA LEU A 163 20.31 -15.59 -7.10
C LEU A 163 19.52 -16.78 -7.68
N ARG A 164 20.13 -17.53 -8.61
CA ARG A 164 19.59 -18.78 -9.16
C ARG A 164 19.47 -19.86 -8.09
N ARG A 165 20.44 -19.98 -7.18
CA ARG A 165 20.34 -20.88 -6.02
C ARG A 165 19.25 -20.44 -5.03
N HIS A 166 19.05 -19.14 -4.86
CA HIS A 166 18.01 -18.60 -3.99
C HIS A 166 16.59 -18.70 -4.59
N MET A 167 16.45 -18.64 -5.91
CA MET A 167 15.16 -18.79 -6.61
C MET A 167 14.87 -20.22 -7.12
N GLY A 168 15.90 -21.06 -7.26
CA GLY A 168 15.83 -22.45 -7.73
C GLY A 168 15.62 -23.48 -6.61
N GLY A 169 15.11 -23.06 -5.45
CA GLY A 169 14.77 -23.94 -4.32
C GLY A 169 13.46 -24.72 -4.51
N GLY A 170 13.20 -25.23 -5.71
CA GLY A 170 12.03 -26.03 -6.03
C GLY A 170 12.26 -26.84 -7.31
N ASP A 171 12.37 -28.16 -7.15
CA ASP A 171 12.38 -29.18 -8.19
C ASP A 171 13.61 -29.25 -9.13
N GLN A 172 14.72 -29.76 -8.58
CA GLN A 172 15.66 -30.56 -9.36
C GLN A 172 15.35 -32.04 -9.14
N ALA A 173 14.39 -32.57 -9.89
CA ALA A 173 14.23 -34.01 -10.08
C ALA A 173 15.18 -34.47 -11.19
N GLY A 174 16.36 -34.94 -10.80
CA GLY A 174 17.27 -35.74 -11.62
C GLY A 174 17.78 -36.90 -10.76
N PRO A 175 17.68 -38.17 -11.20
CA PRO A 175 17.88 -39.32 -10.33
C PRO A 175 19.37 -39.67 -10.29
N GLU A 176 20.02 -39.49 -9.14
CA GLU A 176 21.28 -40.16 -8.86
C GLU A 176 21.16 -40.94 -7.55
N ASP A 177 20.97 -42.25 -7.73
CA ASP A 177 21.07 -43.30 -6.73
C ASP A 177 22.38 -43.20 -5.94
N GLY A 178 22.29 -42.71 -4.70
CA GLY A 178 23.30 -42.87 -3.66
C GLY A 178 22.67 -43.59 -2.45
N PRO A 179 23.40 -44.47 -1.75
CA PRO A 179 22.80 -45.45 -0.83
C PRO A 179 22.14 -44.78 0.39
N PRO A 180 21.09 -45.40 0.98
CA PRO A 180 20.31 -44.77 2.01
C PRO A 180 21.14 -44.55 3.29
N GLY A 181 21.08 -43.32 3.81
CA GLY A 181 21.55 -43.00 5.16
C GLY A 181 20.76 -43.75 6.23
N PRO A 182 21.30 -43.89 7.45
CA PRO A 182 20.68 -44.67 8.51
C PRO A 182 19.30 -44.12 8.91
N PRO A 183 18.34 -44.99 9.29
CA PRO A 183 17.02 -44.56 9.68
C PRO A 183 17.08 -43.69 10.93
N GLY A 184 16.39 -42.55 10.88
CA GLY A 184 16.22 -41.63 12.01
C GLY A 184 15.44 -42.27 13.17
N PRO A 185 15.52 -41.69 14.38
CA PRO A 185 14.86 -42.24 15.56
C PRO A 185 13.33 -42.24 15.42
N PRO A 186 12.62 -43.22 16.03
CA PRO A 186 11.17 -43.31 15.93
C PRO A 186 10.50 -42.10 16.59
N GLY A 187 9.49 -41.56 15.90
CA GLY A 187 8.68 -40.45 16.39
C GLY A 187 7.86 -40.81 17.64
N PRO A 188 7.37 -39.80 18.38
CA PRO A 188 6.63 -40.02 19.62
C PRO A 188 5.31 -40.75 19.39
N PRO A 189 4.85 -41.56 20.35
CA PRO A 189 3.62 -42.34 20.21
C PRO A 189 2.40 -41.41 20.13
N GLY A 190 1.49 -41.76 19.21
CA GLY A 190 0.22 -41.04 19.01
C GLY A 190 -0.73 -41.17 20.22
N PRO A 191 -1.74 -40.29 20.32
CA PRO A 191 -2.66 -40.26 21.45
C PRO A 191 -3.53 -41.54 21.52
N PRO A 192 -3.91 -41.97 22.74
CA PRO A 192 -4.72 -43.18 22.91
C PRO A 192 -6.13 -43.00 22.32
N GLY A 193 -6.59 -44.03 21.60
CA GLY A 193 -7.93 -44.08 21.03
C GLY A 193 -9.04 -44.17 22.09
N PRO A 194 -10.30 -43.89 21.72
CA PRO A 194 -11.42 -43.86 22.66
C PRO A 194 -11.74 -45.25 23.23
N PRO A 195 -12.24 -45.33 24.48
CA PRO A 195 -12.57 -46.59 25.13
C PRO A 195 -13.75 -47.29 24.42
N GLY A 196 -13.61 -48.61 24.22
CA GLY A 196 -14.64 -49.47 23.65
C GLY A 196 -15.85 -49.68 24.57
N PRO A 197 -16.97 -50.21 24.05
CA PRO A 197 -18.21 -50.36 24.79
C PRO A 197 -18.11 -51.40 25.93
N PRO A 198 -18.88 -51.25 27.01
CA PRO A 198 -18.84 -52.15 28.17
C PRO A 198 -19.42 -53.54 27.87
N ASN A 199 -18.81 -54.56 28.48
CA ASN A 199 -19.24 -55.96 28.38
C ASN A 199 -20.55 -56.22 29.15
N PRO A 200 -21.39 -57.17 28.69
CA PRO A 200 -22.61 -57.56 29.41
C PRO A 200 -22.29 -58.32 30.73
N PRO A 201 -23.21 -58.28 31.71
CA PRO A 201 -23.00 -58.86 33.03
C PRO A 201 -22.95 -60.39 33.01
N LYS A 202 -22.05 -60.96 33.82
CA LYS A 202 -21.93 -62.41 34.03
C LYS A 202 -22.87 -62.83 35.16
N ASP A 203 -23.71 -63.82 34.87
CA ASP A 203 -24.54 -64.53 35.84
C ASP A 203 -23.68 -65.62 36.51
N GLU A 204 -23.41 -65.48 37.81
CA GLU A 204 -22.91 -66.60 38.61
C GLU A 204 -23.61 -66.61 39.98
N SER A 205 -24.65 -67.43 40.03
CA SER A 205 -25.29 -67.96 41.21
C SER A 205 -24.48 -69.14 41.75
N ASN A 206 -23.61 -68.94 42.76
CA ASN A 206 -23.23 -70.05 43.65
C ASN A 206 -22.43 -69.61 44.90
N THR A 207 -23.09 -69.53 46.05
CA THR A 207 -22.46 -69.92 47.34
C THR A 207 -23.53 -70.53 48.23
N GLY A 208 -23.31 -71.77 48.68
CA GLY A 208 -24.19 -72.46 49.62
C GLY A 208 -23.66 -73.84 49.97
N SER A 209 -22.79 -73.89 50.97
CA SER A 209 -22.62 -75.05 51.86
C SER A 209 -22.99 -74.61 53.27
#